data_AF-A0A2N1USZ2-F1
#
_entry.id   AF-A0A2N1USZ2-F1
#
_cell.length_a   1.000
_cell.length_b   1.000
_cell.length_c   1.000
_cell.angle_alpha   90.00
_cell.angle_beta   90.00
_cell.angle_gamma   90.00
#
_symmetry.space_group_name_H-M   'P 1'
#
loop_
_entity.id
_entity.type
_entity.pdbx_description
1 polymer ?
#
loop_
_entity_poly.entity_id
_entity_poly.type
_entity_poly.pdbx_seq_one_letter_code
_entity_poly.pdbx_strand_id
1 'polypeptide(L)'
;MFESAEIGHVISKTKYDRQVPVLRHELLKVQLELREQKSFPVIILIAGVDGAGKSETVKLLNEWMDPRFLETHGIGAPSEEDQAHPPMWRFWKALPA
;
A
#
# COMPACT_ATOMS: atom_id res chain seq x y z
N MET A 1 19.89 13.49 0.35
CA MET A 1 19.09 12.23 0.28
C MET A 1 17.72 12.45 -0.32
N PHE A 2 16.96 13.49 0.07
CA PHE A 2 15.63 13.80 -0.48
C PHE A 2 15.63 14.65 -1.74
N GLU A 3 16.75 15.30 -2.08
CA GLU A 3 16.89 16.19 -3.23
C GLU A 3 16.44 15.57 -4.56
N SER A 4 16.61 14.24 -4.72
CA SER A 4 16.12 13.56 -5.93
C SER A 4 14.61 13.59 -6.04
N ALA A 5 13.86 13.54 -4.94
CA ALA A 5 12.40 13.60 -4.94
C ALA A 5 11.86 15.02 -5.19
N GLU A 6 12.68 16.06 -5.03
CA GLU A 6 12.30 17.47 -5.10
C GLU A 6 12.44 18.09 -6.51
N ILE A 7 12.92 17.33 -7.49
CA ILE A 7 13.16 17.82 -8.86
C ILE A 7 11.89 18.09 -9.70
N GLY A 8 10.71 18.09 -9.08
CA GLY A 8 9.44 18.38 -9.74
C GLY A 8 8.96 17.26 -10.66
N HIS A 9 9.02 16.01 -10.19
CA HIS A 9 8.51 14.86 -10.94
C HIS A 9 7.04 15.02 -11.31
N VAL A 10 6.75 15.04 -12.62
CA VAL A 10 5.38 15.13 -13.15
C VAL A 10 5.22 14.17 -14.32
N ILE A 11 4.06 13.52 -14.38
CA ILE A 11 3.63 12.71 -15.53
C ILE A 11 2.48 13.44 -16.21
N SER A 12 2.55 13.60 -17.54
CA SER A 12 1.44 14.20 -18.29
C SER A 12 0.20 13.32 -18.26
N LYS A 13 -0.99 13.95 -18.26
CA LYS A 13 -2.27 13.23 -18.21
C LYS A 13 -2.39 12.15 -19.29
N THR A 14 -2.02 12.47 -20.54
CA THR A 14 -2.04 11.51 -21.65
C THR A 14 -1.13 10.30 -21.42
N LYS A 15 0.05 10.50 -20.83
CA LYS A 15 0.98 9.40 -20.52
C LYS A 15 0.43 8.54 -19.38
N TYR A 16 -0.12 9.17 -18.35
CA TYR A 16 -0.76 8.50 -17.23
C TYR A 16 -1.94 7.62 -17.71
N ASP A 17 -2.89 8.22 -18.42
CA ASP A 17 -4.09 7.54 -18.92
C ASP A 17 -3.76 6.34 -19.84
N ARG A 18 -2.63 6.41 -20.56
CA ARG A 18 -2.13 5.29 -21.38
C ARG A 18 -1.52 4.17 -20.56
N GLN A 19 -0.86 4.46 -19.44
CA GLN A 19 -0.14 3.49 -18.63
C GLN A 19 -1.03 2.78 -17.60
N VAL A 20 -2.01 3.49 -17.04
CA VAL A 20 -2.89 2.97 -15.98
C VAL A 20 -3.56 1.64 -16.35
N PRO A 21 -4.18 1.46 -17.54
CA PRO A 21 -4.86 0.21 -17.87
C PRO A 21 -3.92 -0.99 -17.88
N VAL A 22 -2.70 -0.80 -18.42
CA VAL A 22 -1.67 -1.86 -18.47
C VAL A 22 -1.21 -2.20 -17.06
N LEU A 23 -0.87 -1.20 -16.26
CA LEU A 23 -0.40 -1.40 -14.89
C LEU A 23 -1.46 -2.08 -14.02
N ARG A 24 -2.73 -1.66 -14.14
CA ARG A 24 -3.85 -2.27 -13.40
C ARG A 24 -4.02 -3.74 -13.77
N HIS A 25 -3.92 -4.08 -15.04
CA HIS A 25 -4.01 -5.47 -15.49
C HIS A 25 -2.89 -6.32 -14.89
N GLU A 26 -1.64 -5.85 -14.93
CA GLU A 26 -0.50 -6.57 -14.36
C GLU A 26 -0.61 -6.72 -12.84
N LEU A 27 -1.08 -5.69 -12.13
CA LEU A 27 -1.31 -5.77 -10.68
C LEU A 27 -2.34 -6.84 -10.32
N LEU A 28 -3.47 -6.90 -11.04
CA LEU A 28 -4.51 -7.91 -10.82
C LEU A 28 -4.00 -9.32 -11.13
N LYS A 29 -3.22 -9.47 -12.20
CA LYS A 29 -2.62 -10.74 -12.59
C LYS A 29 -1.66 -11.25 -11.51
N VAL A 30 -0.72 -10.42 -11.06
CA VAL A 30 0.24 -10.79 -10.00
C VAL A 30 -0.48 -11.06 -8.68
N GLN A 31 -1.51 -10.30 -8.34
CA GLN A 31 -2.33 -10.55 -7.14
C GLN A 31 -3.02 -11.91 -7.19
N LEU A 32 -3.56 -12.29 -8.35
CA LEU A 32 -4.19 -13.59 -8.55
C LEU A 32 -3.15 -14.72 -8.44
N GLU A 33 -2.01 -14.59 -9.11
CA GLU A 33 -0.93 -15.56 -9.06
C GLU A 33 -0.43 -15.77 -7.61
N LEU A 34 -0.23 -14.68 -6.86
CA LEU A 34 0.16 -14.74 -5.45
C LEU A 34 -0.88 -15.48 -4.61
N ARG A 35 -2.18 -15.19 -4.84
CA ARG A 35 -3.29 -15.84 -4.12
C ARG A 35 -3.38 -17.33 -4.43
N GLU A 36 -3.15 -17.73 -5.68
CA GLU A 36 -3.20 -19.13 -6.09
C GLU A 36 -2.01 -19.92 -5.54
N GLN A 37 -0.82 -19.32 -5.57
CA GLN A 37 0.40 -19.97 -5.09
C GLN A 37 0.48 -20.04 -3.56
N LYS A 38 -0.06 -19.04 -2.85
CA LYS A 38 0.04 -18.89 -1.38
C LYS A 38 1.48 -19.05 -0.87
N SER A 39 2.43 -18.54 -1.64
CA SER A 39 3.85 -18.79 -1.42
C SER A 39 4.43 -17.91 -0.31
N PHE A 40 3.97 -16.66 -0.19
CA PHE A 40 4.41 -15.71 0.83
C PHE A 40 3.41 -14.54 1.00
N PRO A 41 3.42 -13.86 2.16
CA PRO A 41 2.69 -12.61 2.37
C PRO A 41 3.43 -11.39 1.76
N VAL A 42 2.67 -10.37 1.35
CA VAL A 42 3.22 -9.08 0.90
C VAL A 42 2.79 -7.96 1.85
N ILE A 43 3.76 -7.19 2.33
CA ILE A 43 3.53 -6.05 3.22
C ILE A 43 4.05 -4.78 2.55
N ILE A 44 3.21 -3.75 2.48
CA ILE A 44 3.56 -2.45 1.92
C ILE A 44 3.48 -1.40 3.04
N LEU A 45 4.62 -0.84 3.43
CA LEU A 45 4.69 0.23 4.43
C LEU A 45 4.55 1.59 3.76
N ILE A 46 3.52 2.35 4.14
CA ILE A 46 3.26 3.69 3.62
C ILE A 46 3.63 4.73 4.70
N ALA A 47 4.68 5.49 4.46
CA ALA A 47 5.17 6.54 5.34
C ALA A 47 5.58 7.78 4.54
N GLY A 48 5.61 8.94 5.18
CA GLY A 48 5.99 10.19 4.54
C GLY A 48 5.31 11.41 5.16
N VAL A 49 5.59 12.58 4.61
CA VAL A 49 5.05 13.86 5.10
C VAL A 49 3.54 13.97 4.86
N ASP A 50 2.86 14.76 5.67
CA ASP A 50 1.43 15.01 5.51
C ASP A 50 1.17 15.82 4.23
N GLY A 51 0.10 15.47 3.52
CA GLY A 51 -0.20 16.02 2.20
C GLY A 51 0.57 15.42 1.03
N ALA A 52 1.49 14.47 1.25
CA ALA A 52 2.25 13.82 0.17
C ALA A 52 1.46 12.79 -0.66
N GLY A 53 0.15 12.64 -0.45
CA GLY A 53 -0.66 11.69 -1.23
C GLY A 53 -0.70 10.25 -0.69
N LYS A 54 -0.33 10.02 0.58
CA LYS A 54 -0.27 8.67 1.19
C LYS A 54 -1.62 7.95 1.09
N SER A 55 -2.68 8.59 1.57
CA SER A 55 -4.02 8.02 1.63
C SER A 55 -4.65 7.88 0.25
N GLU A 56 -4.40 8.85 -0.64
CA GLU A 56 -4.83 8.86 -2.02
C GLU A 56 -4.19 7.71 -2.81
N THR A 57 -2.91 7.44 -2.57
CA THR A 57 -2.19 6.31 -3.19
C THR A 57 -2.75 4.97 -2.71
N VAL A 58 -2.98 4.81 -1.40
CA VAL A 58 -3.58 3.59 -0.84
C VAL A 58 -5.00 3.37 -1.39
N LYS A 59 -5.79 4.43 -1.50
CA LYS A 59 -7.12 4.37 -2.12
C LYS A 59 -7.02 3.92 -3.57
N LEU A 60 -6.11 4.48 -4.35
CA LEU A 60 -5.90 4.12 -5.75
C LEU A 60 -5.52 2.64 -5.92
N LEU A 61 -4.64 2.12 -5.05
CA LEU A 61 -4.28 0.70 -5.05
C LEU A 61 -5.49 -0.20 -4.76
N ASN A 62 -6.34 0.18 -3.79
CA ASN A 62 -7.58 -0.55 -3.49
C ASN A 62 -8.60 -0.50 -4.64
N GLU A 63 -8.60 0.57 -5.45
CA GLU A 63 -9.45 0.66 -6.65
C GLU A 63 -8.90 -0.15 -7.84
N TRP A 64 -7.57 -0.25 -7.95
CA TRP A 64 -6.92 -0.92 -9.06
C TRP A 64 -6.86 -2.43 -8.90
N MET A 65 -6.56 -2.89 -7.68
CA MET A 65 -6.46 -4.29 -7.32
C MET A 65 -7.81 -4.83 -6.80
N ASP A 66 -7.89 -6.12 -6.52
CA ASP A 66 -9.07 -6.71 -5.87
C ASP A 66 -9.00 -6.44 -4.35
N PRO A 67 -9.88 -5.57 -3.80
CA PRO A 67 -9.82 -5.18 -2.40
C PRO A 67 -10.17 -6.32 -1.43
N ARG A 68 -10.75 -7.43 -1.92
CA ARG A 68 -11.08 -8.59 -1.08
C ARG A 68 -9.84 -9.33 -0.58
N PHE A 69 -8.68 -9.09 -1.19
CA PHE A 69 -7.39 -9.69 -0.80
C PHE A 69 -6.39 -8.63 -0.36
N LEU A 70 -6.87 -7.46 0.07
CA LEU A 70 -6.06 -6.38 0.61
C LEU A 70 -6.55 -6.03 2.01
N GLU A 71 -5.60 -5.93 2.93
CA GLU A 71 -5.84 -5.44 4.28
C GLU A 71 -5.10 -4.10 4.44
N THR A 72 -5.83 -3.05 4.81
CA THR A 72 -5.27 -1.71 5.01
C THR A 72 -5.38 -1.34 6.48
N HIS A 73 -4.23 -1.17 7.14
CA HIS A 73 -4.17 -0.80 8.55
C HIS A 73 -3.67 0.63 8.73
N GLY A 74 -4.54 1.51 9.23
CA GLY A 74 -4.15 2.83 9.73
C GLY A 74 -3.64 2.72 11.15
N ILE A 75 -2.33 2.67 11.35
CA ILE A 75 -1.75 2.51 12.69
C ILE A 75 -1.56 3.89 13.33
N GLY A 76 -2.49 4.22 14.24
CA GLY A 76 -2.45 5.44 15.04
C GLY A 76 -1.70 5.27 16.37
N ALA A 77 -2.02 6.14 17.32
CA ALA A 77 -1.56 6.02 18.70
C ALA A 77 -2.00 4.65 19.29
N PRO A 78 -1.15 4.02 20.13
CA PRO A 78 -1.48 2.74 20.74
C PRO A 78 -2.73 2.85 21.63
N SER A 79 -3.67 1.93 21.44
CA SER A 79 -4.83 1.76 22.32
C SER A 79 -4.43 1.27 23.71
N GLU A 80 -5.36 1.27 24.67
CA GLU A 80 -5.11 0.70 26.00
C GLU A 80 -4.69 -0.79 25.93
N GLU A 81 -5.31 -1.56 25.02
CA GLU A 81 -4.93 -2.95 24.78
C GLU A 81 -3.51 -3.06 24.24
N ASP A 82 -3.13 -2.21 23.28
CA ASP A 82 -1.78 -2.21 22.72
C ASP A 82 -0.73 -1.88 23.79
N GLN A 83 -1.04 -0.97 24.72
CA GLN A 83 -0.14 -0.56 25.80
C GLN A 83 0.01 -1.65 26.88
N ALA A 84 -0.96 -2.55 27.01
CA ALA A 84 -0.87 -3.70 27.91
C ALA A 84 0.05 -4.82 27.39
N HIS A 85 0.55 -4.71 26.15
CA HIS A 85 1.41 -5.70 25.50
C HIS A 85 2.76 -5.09 25.07
N PRO A 86 3.77 -5.91 24.71
CA PRO A 86 5.01 -5.39 24.14
C PRO A 86 4.77 -4.53 22.88
N PRO A 87 5.55 -3.47 22.62
CA PRO A 87 5.26 -2.50 21.56
C PRO A 87 5.05 -3.08 20.15
N MET A 88 5.72 -4.19 19.85
CA MET A 88 5.64 -4.86 18.55
C MET A 88 4.36 -5.68 18.35
N TRP A 89 3.67 -6.06 19.42
CA TRP A 89 2.55 -6.99 19.41
C TRP A 89 1.45 -6.58 18.43
N ARG A 90 1.07 -5.29 18.42
CA ARG A 90 0.05 -4.76 17.51
C ARG A 90 0.40 -4.89 16.02
N PHE A 91 1.69 -4.84 15.67
CA PHE A 91 2.13 -5.02 14.28
C PHE A 91 2.11 -6.49 13.88
N TRP A 92 2.48 -7.39 14.80
CA TRP A 92 2.38 -8.83 14.58
C TRP A 92 0.93 -9.29 14.35
N LYS A 93 -0.04 -8.69 15.04
CA LYS A 93 -1.48 -8.96 14.80
C LYS A 93 -1.95 -8.53 13.40
N ALA A 94 -1.29 -7.57 12.78
CA ALA A 94 -1.67 -6.99 11.49
C ALA A 94 -0.92 -7.63 10.31
N LEU A 95 -0.16 -8.71 10.54
CA LEU A 95 0.50 -9.42 9.45
C LEU A 95 -0.55 -10.21 8.66
N PRO A 96 -0.53 -10.13 7.32
CA PRO A 96 -1.44 -10.91 6.48
C PRO A 96 -1.09 -12.41 6.54
N ALA A 97 -2.12 -13.24 6.42
CA ALA A 97 -2.07 -14.70 6.54
C ALA A 97 -1.45 -15.41 5.31
#